data_AF-A0A4R2R221-F1
#
_entry.id   AF-A0A4R2R221-F1
#
_cell.length_a   1.000
_cell.length_b   1.000
_cell.length_c   1.000
_cell.angle_alpha   90.00
_cell.angle_beta   90.00
_cell.angle_gamma   90.00
#
_symmetry.space_group_name_H-M   'P 1'
#
loop_
_entity.id
_entity.type
_entity.pdbx_description
1 polymer ?
#
loop_
_entity_poly.entity_id
_entity_poly.type
_entity_poly.pdbx_seq_one_letter_code
_entity_poly.pdbx_strand_id
1 'polypeptide(L)' 'MEELTAPPLHIIRHGKLVYDNLMQLGKSEPWVREMLSQLQIYDIRDVRYALLDQFGSVHVLYA' A
#
# COMPACT_ATOMS: atom_id res chain seq x y z
N MET A 1 15.69 -0.47 23.71
CA MET A 1 14.23 -0.67 23.60
C MET A 1 13.92 -0.43 22.15
N GLU A 2 13.74 -1.50 21.36
CA GLU A 2 13.19 -1.34 20.02
C GLU A 2 11.78 -0.76 20.19
N GLU A 3 11.55 0.44 19.67
CA GLU A 3 10.22 1.03 19.64
C GLU A 3 9.26 0.02 19.00
N LEU A 4 8.12 -0.18 19.65
CA LEU A 4 7.03 -1.07 19.25
C LEU A 4 6.41 -0.56 17.93
N THR A 5 7.14 -0.61 16.83
CA THR A 5 6.62 -0.27 15.51
C THR A 5 6.17 -1.56 14.84
N ALA A 6 4.86 -1.67 14.62
CA ALA A 6 4.34 -2.77 13.83
C ALA A 6 4.97 -2.68 12.43
N PRO A 7 5.39 -3.81 11.83
CA PRO A 7 5.95 -3.78 10.48
C PRO A 7 4.91 -3.24 9.51
N PRO A 8 5.33 -2.44 8.51
CA PRO A 8 4.41 -1.93 7.51
C PRO A 8 3.77 -3.08 6.72
N LEU A 9 2.50 -2.91 6.37
CA LEU A 9 1.75 -3.91 5.64
C LEU A 9 1.82 -3.65 4.13
N HIS A 10 1.97 -4.72 3.36
CA HIS A 10 1.89 -4.65 1.91
C HIS A 10 0.45 -4.39 1.47
N ILE A 11 0.24 -3.33 0.70
CA ILE A 11 -1.01 -3.03 -0.01
C ILE A 11 -0.95 -3.62 -1.42
N ILE A 12 0.20 -3.43 -2.09
CA ILE A 12 0.46 -3.92 -3.46
C ILE A 12 1.75 -4.73 -3.45
N ARG A 13 1.76 -5.85 -4.17
CA ARG A 13 2.95 -6.67 -4.40
C ARG A 13 2.93 -7.22 -5.83
N HIS A 14 3.96 -6.88 -6.61
CA HIS A 14 4.10 -7.29 -8.03
C HIS A 14 2.85 -6.98 -8.86
N GLY A 15 2.36 -5.74 -8.78
CA GLY A 15 1.20 -5.30 -9.53
C GLY A 15 -0.15 -5.87 -9.10
N LYS A 16 -0.22 -6.49 -7.91
CA LYS A 16 -1.45 -7.09 -7.37
C LYS A 16 -1.77 -6.56 -5.98
N LEU A 17 -3.05 -6.38 -5.70
CA LEU A 17 -3.54 -6.02 -4.36
C LEU A 17 -3.36 -7.19 -3.40
N VAL A 18 -2.95 -6.88 -2.18
CA VAL A 18 -2.88 -7.83 -1.06
C VAL A 18 -4.14 -7.66 -0.22
N TYR A 19 -5.23 -8.32 -0.64
CA TYR A 19 -6.56 -8.14 -0.05
C TYR A 19 -6.61 -8.45 1.45
N ASP A 20 -5.87 -9.46 1.93
CA ASP A 20 -5.82 -9.79 3.35
C ASP A 20 -5.32 -8.62 4.21
N ASN A 21 -4.34 -7.87 3.72
CA ASN A 21 -3.81 -6.69 4.42
C ASN A 21 -4.76 -5.51 4.30
N LEU A 22 -5.41 -5.32 3.15
CA LEU A 22 -6.45 -4.29 3.00
C LEU A 22 -7.61 -4.50 3.97
N MET A 23 -8.05 -5.75 4.15
CA MET A 23 -9.08 -6.11 5.12
C MET A 23 -8.63 -5.80 6.56
N GLN A 24 -7.40 -6.18 6.94
CA GLN A 24 -6.84 -5.86 8.26
C GLN A 24 -6.76 -4.35 8.51
N LEU A 25 -6.49 -3.57 7.46
CA LEU A 25 -6.39 -2.11 7.53
C LEU A 25 -7.74 -1.39 7.40
N GLY A 26 -8.84 -2.12 7.13
CA GLY A 26 -10.15 -1.53 6.84
C GLY A 26 -10.14 -0.65 5.58
N LYS A 27 -9.25 -0.95 4.60
CA LYS A 27 -9.13 -0.21 3.35
C LYS A 27 -9.74 -1.00 2.20
N SER A 28 -10.20 -0.28 1.18
CA SER A 28 -10.83 -0.83 0.00
C SER A 28 -9.96 -0.62 -1.24
N GLU A 29 -10.23 -1.38 -2.30
CA GLU A 29 -9.57 -1.17 -3.59
C GLU A 29 -9.74 0.26 -4.14
N PRO A 30 -10.93 0.92 -4.07
CA PRO A 30 -11.07 2.33 -4.41
C PRO A 30 -10.11 3.26 -3.67
N TRP A 31 -9.88 3.03 -2.36
CA TRP A 31 -8.91 3.81 -1.59
C TRP A 31 -7.49 3.65 -2.15
N VAL A 32 -7.10 2.43 -2.55
CA VAL A 32 -5.79 2.19 -3.17
C VAL A 32 -5.67 2.92 -4.51
N ARG A 33 -6.72 2.89 -5.33
CA ARG A 33 -6.74 3.58 -6.63
C ARG A 33 -6.64 5.10 -6.47
N GLU A 34 -7.35 5.66 -5.50
CA GLU A 34 -7.26 7.09 -5.16
C GLU A 34 -5.84 7.47 -4.72
N MET A 35 -5.27 6.69 -3.80
CA MET A 35 -3.89 6.85 -3.32
C MET A 35 -2.86 6.82 -4.48
N LEU A 36 -2.97 5.86 -5.40
CA LEU A 36 -2.08 5.80 -6.58
C LEU A 36 -2.29 6.98 -7.53
N SER A 37 -3.53 7.45 -7.69
CA SER A 37 -3.85 8.57 -8.59
C SER A 37 -3.21 9.89 -8.13
N GLN A 38 -3.08 10.09 -6.81
CA GLN A 38 -2.38 11.24 -6.22
C GLN A 38 -0.88 11.25 -6.57
N LEU A 39 -0.32 10.08 -6.89
CA LEU A 39 1.05 9.90 -7.34
C LEU A 39 1.17 9.83 -8.87
N GLN A 40 0.09 10.11 -9.60
CA GLN A 40 -0.01 9.99 -11.06
C GLN A 40 0.27 8.56 -11.58
N ILE A 41 0.02 7.55 -10.76
CA ILE A 41 0.10 6.13 -11.12
C ILE A 41 -1.32 5.63 -11.42
N TYR A 42 -1.56 5.23 -12.66
CA TYR A 42 -2.91 4.83 -13.11
C TYR A 42 -3.04 3.33 -13.37
N ASP A 43 -1.92 2.65 -13.61
CA ASP A 43 -1.88 1.19 -13.73
C ASP A 43 -1.23 0.58 -12.50
N ILE A 44 -1.98 -0.24 -11.77
CA ILE A 44 -1.46 -0.97 -10.62
C ILE A 44 -0.30 -1.89 -11.02
N ARG A 45 -0.23 -2.35 -12.27
CA ARG A 45 0.82 -3.24 -12.78
C ARG A 45 2.19 -2.58 -12.80
N ASP A 46 2.25 -1.26 -12.82
CA ASP A 46 3.50 -0.48 -12.77
C ASP A 46 4.08 -0.42 -11.35
N VAL A 47 3.30 -0.82 -10.33
CA VAL A 47 3.70 -0.80 -8.93
C VAL A 47 4.35 -2.12 -8.53
N ARG A 48 5.63 -2.06 -8.17
CA ARG A 48 6.38 -3.21 -7.65
C ARG A 48 5.97 -3.55 -6.23
N TYR A 49 5.88 -2.55 -5.36
CA TYR A 49 5.28 -2.68 -4.04
C TYR A 49 4.72 -1.35 -3.52
N ALA A 50 3.66 -1.44 -2.72
CA ALA A 50 3.16 -0.34 -1.90
C ALA A 50 3.01 -0.83 -0.46
N LEU A 51 3.47 -0.02 0.50
CA LEU A 51 3.49 -0.31 1.93
C LEU A 51 2.72 0.76 2.68
N LEU A 52 1.96 0.38 3.71
CA LEU A 52 1.35 1.28 4.67
C LEU A 52 1.94 1.02 6.05
N ASP A 53 2.50 2.06 6.67
CA ASP A 53 2.96 1.98 8.05
C ASP A 53 1.82 2.23 9.06
N GLN A 54 2.12 2.04 10.34
CA GLN A 54 1.17 2.28 11.44
C GLN A 54 0.79 3.76 11.64
N PHE A 55 1.54 4.69 11.05
CA PHE A 55 1.30 6.13 11.12
C PHE A 55 0.45 6.62 9.95
N GLY A 56 0.10 5.74 9.00
CA GLY A 56 -0.67 6.07 7.81
C GLY A 56 0.19 6.54 6.63
N SER A 57 1.52 6.49 6.73
CA SER A 57 2.42 6.82 5.64
C SER A 57 2.41 5.71 4.58
N VAL A 58 2.25 6.12 3.33
CA VAL A 58 2.31 5.21 2.18
C VAL A 58 3.66 5.35 1.51
N HIS A 59 4.34 4.22 1.32
CA HIS A 59 5.57 4.14 0.54
C HIS A 59 5.33 3.31 -0.72
N VAL A 60 5.50 3.92 -1.90
CA VAL A 60 5.28 3.26 -3.19
C VAL A 60 6.60 3.15 -3.95
N LEU A 61 6.93 1.94 -4.40
CA LEU A 61 7.95 1.72 -5.42
C LEU A 61 7.28 1.26 -6.71
N TYR A 62 7.55 1.98 -7.78
CA TYR A 62 7.10 1.72 -9.13
C TYR A 62 8.29 1.80 -10.09
N ALA A 63 8.17 1.17 -11.26
CA ALA A 63 9.19 1.15 -12.31
C ALA A 63 8.67 1.89 -13.56
#